data_AF-A0A7D9IFG2-F1
#
_entry.id   AF-A0A7D9IFG2-F1
#
_cell.length_a   1.000
_cell.length_b   1.000
_cell.length_c   1.000
_cell.angle_alpha   90.00
_cell.angle_beta   90.00
_cell.angle_gamma   90.00
#
_symmetry.space_group_name_H-M   'P 1'
#
loop_
_entity.id
_entity.type
_entity.pdbx_description
1 polymer ?
#
loop_
_entity_poly.entity_id
_entity_poly.type
_entity_poly.pdbx_seq_one_letter_code
_entity_poly.pdbx_strand_id
1 'polypeptide(L)'
;MASANLQEKANFTRLSRLLVNKGTEALRNTFDAVHPPANLQAVLAANRASLLKLKFRVINNPQWDLLFPPPSGNPPNSKTFDVTLLTVLFRNICGLPSTGWSAMPPDTDRSMQANIVRLKFLRNEIYAHVTLTQVDNATFESLWQKISQTLVELNIPQHDVDDLKTSPLGREEEIYVKILEEWKSQEEDSIKMLECLSDDVKSMESSINRLTQIAEENRDGMKQKIKNSITRHSQASKDTNYQNNCSKENDEYLLQKLAKHNFKSKIRSKVKFFHPGTREWFLKEVERFFKNEYKKEYKK
;
A
#
# COMPACT_ATOMS: atom_id res chain seq x y z
N MET A 1 17.52 12.53 32.26
CA MET A 1 17.13 11.97 30.94
C MET A 1 15.64 12.20 30.64
N ALA A 2 14.70 11.84 31.50
CA ALA A 2 13.25 12.05 31.25
C ALA A 2 12.85 13.53 31.04
N SER A 3 13.41 14.47 31.81
CA SER A 3 13.13 15.91 31.66
C SER A 3 13.68 16.52 30.36
N ALA A 4 14.86 16.08 29.90
CA ALA A 4 15.43 16.51 28.62
C ALA A 4 14.60 16.00 27.44
N ASN A 5 14.18 14.74 27.49
CA ASN A 5 13.30 14.14 26.49
C ASN A 5 11.94 14.87 26.39
N LEU A 6 11.36 15.26 27.54
CA LEU A 6 10.12 16.01 27.57
C LEU A 6 10.28 17.42 26.98
N GLN A 7 11.39 18.09 27.28
CA GLN A 7 11.70 19.41 26.70
C GLN A 7 11.88 19.34 25.19
N GLU A 8 12.59 18.33 24.67
CA GLU A 8 12.81 18.15 23.23
C GLU A 8 11.51 17.86 22.47
N LYS A 9 10.62 17.05 23.05
CA LYS A 9 9.26 16.84 22.52
C LYS A 9 8.47 18.15 22.52
N ALA A 10 8.57 18.92 23.60
CA ALA A 10 7.89 20.20 23.73
C ALA A 10 8.39 21.24 22.71
N ASN A 11 9.69 21.25 22.41
CA ASN A 11 10.30 22.07 21.37
C ASN A 11 9.74 21.72 19.99
N PHE A 12 9.66 20.43 19.66
CA PHE A 12 9.06 19.96 18.41
C PHE A 12 7.60 20.42 18.27
N THR A 13 6.80 20.29 19.32
CA THR A 13 5.40 20.76 19.31
C THR A 13 5.30 22.26 19.09
N ARG A 14 6.16 23.05 19.75
CA ARG A 14 6.19 24.51 19.56
C ARG A 14 6.55 24.91 18.15
N LEU A 15 7.61 24.33 17.57
CA LEU A 15 7.98 24.56 16.17
C LEU A 15 6.85 24.15 15.23
N SER A 16 6.18 23.04 15.54
CA SER A 16 5.05 22.56 14.75
C SER A 16 3.89 23.54 14.74
N ARG A 17 3.48 24.03 15.91
CA ARG A 17 2.44 25.04 16.04
C ARG A 17 2.83 26.34 15.33
N LEU A 18 4.07 26.79 15.48
CA LEU A 18 4.54 28.01 14.84
C LEU A 18 4.45 27.89 13.32
N LEU A 19 4.89 26.78 12.75
CA LEU A 19 4.94 26.62 11.31
C LEU A 19 3.57 26.28 10.70
N VAL A 20 2.79 25.40 11.34
CA VAL A 20 1.48 24.99 10.82
C VAL A 20 0.46 26.10 11.06
N ASN A 21 0.31 26.58 12.29
CA ASN A 21 -0.76 27.53 12.59
C ASN A 21 -0.38 28.92 12.09
N LYS A 22 0.74 29.49 12.57
CA LYS A 22 1.16 30.84 12.18
C LYS A 22 1.69 30.89 10.75
N GLY A 23 2.38 29.86 10.26
CA GLY A 23 2.77 29.80 8.84
C GLY A 23 1.59 29.69 7.88
N THR A 24 0.58 28.84 8.16
CA THR A 24 -0.64 28.81 7.32
C THR A 24 -1.40 30.12 7.41
N GLU A 25 -1.50 30.71 8.60
CA GLU A 25 -2.13 32.02 8.79
C GLU A 25 -1.42 33.11 7.96
N ALA A 26 -0.10 33.20 8.02
CA ALA A 26 0.70 34.17 7.28
C ALA A 26 0.50 34.04 5.76
N LEU A 27 0.59 32.80 5.26
CA LEU A 27 0.39 32.50 3.84
C LEU A 27 -1.04 32.80 3.40
N ARG A 28 -2.04 32.46 4.22
CA ARG A 28 -3.45 32.74 3.92
C ARG A 28 -3.72 34.24 3.89
N ASN A 29 -3.26 34.99 4.88
CA ASN A 29 -3.44 36.44 4.94
C ASN A 29 -2.78 37.12 3.73
N THR A 30 -1.57 36.66 3.36
CA THR A 30 -0.86 37.12 2.16
C THR A 30 -1.62 36.77 0.88
N PHE A 31 -2.18 35.56 0.80
CA PHE A 31 -2.95 35.11 -0.35
C PHE A 31 -4.26 35.90 -0.50
N ASP A 32 -4.99 36.08 0.59
CA ASP A 32 -6.26 36.82 0.64
C ASP A 32 -6.07 38.32 0.33
N ALA A 33 -4.89 38.88 0.60
CA ALA A 33 -4.53 40.22 0.19
C ALA A 33 -4.37 40.36 -1.34
N VAL A 34 -3.91 39.31 -2.01
CA VAL A 34 -3.82 39.26 -3.49
C VAL A 34 -5.16 38.89 -4.11
N HIS A 35 -5.86 37.92 -3.51
CA HIS A 35 -7.12 37.36 -3.98
C HIS A 35 -8.16 37.38 -2.86
N PRO A 36 -8.91 38.48 -2.70
CA PRO A 36 -9.90 38.60 -1.64
C PRO A 36 -10.89 37.42 -1.63
N PRO A 37 -11.28 36.89 -0.45
CA PRO A 37 -12.14 35.71 -0.36
C PRO A 37 -13.44 35.80 -1.17
N ALA A 38 -14.02 36.99 -1.27
CA ALA A 38 -15.22 37.26 -2.06
C ALA A 38 -15.03 36.96 -3.58
N ASN A 39 -13.81 37.09 -4.08
CA ASN A 39 -13.46 36.89 -5.49
C ASN A 39 -12.78 35.54 -5.75
N LEU A 40 -12.52 34.75 -4.71
CA LEU A 40 -11.73 33.52 -4.80
C LEU A 40 -12.28 32.54 -5.84
N GLN A 41 -13.59 32.32 -5.85
CA GLN A 41 -14.23 31.42 -6.81
C GLN A 41 -14.03 31.87 -8.26
N ALA A 42 -14.16 33.19 -8.52
CA ALA A 42 -13.96 33.74 -9.86
C ALA A 42 -12.49 33.64 -10.31
N VAL A 43 -11.55 33.95 -9.41
CA VAL A 43 -10.11 33.82 -9.67
C VAL A 43 -9.73 32.37 -9.99
N LEU A 44 -10.23 31.41 -9.22
CA LEU A 44 -9.97 29.98 -9.44
C LEU A 44 -10.58 29.51 -10.76
N ALA A 45 -11.80 29.94 -11.10
CA ALA A 45 -12.43 29.62 -12.37
C ALA A 45 -11.61 30.16 -13.56
N ALA A 46 -11.15 31.41 -13.48
CA ALA A 46 -10.32 32.04 -14.52
C ALA A 46 -8.97 31.33 -14.72
N ASN A 47 -8.39 30.78 -13.64
CA ASN A 47 -7.09 30.12 -13.67
C ASN A 47 -7.15 28.58 -13.79
N ARG A 48 -8.36 27.99 -13.90
CA ARG A 48 -8.56 26.53 -13.93
C ARG A 48 -7.72 25.85 -14.99
N ALA A 49 -7.67 26.40 -16.20
CA ALA A 49 -6.90 25.82 -17.31
C ALA A 49 -5.39 25.80 -17.02
N SER A 50 -4.85 26.82 -16.34
CA SER A 50 -3.45 26.87 -15.94
C SER A 50 -3.14 25.84 -14.86
N LEU A 51 -4.04 25.69 -13.88
CA LEU A 51 -3.90 24.70 -12.80
C LEU A 51 -3.99 23.26 -13.33
N LEU A 52 -4.82 23.00 -14.35
CA LEU A 52 -4.94 21.67 -14.99
C LEU A 52 -3.68 21.26 -15.76
N LYS A 53 -2.83 22.21 -16.16
CA LYS A 53 -1.54 21.91 -16.82
C LYS A 53 -0.46 21.43 -15.84
N LEU A 54 -0.70 21.58 -14.53
CA LEU A 54 0.22 21.09 -13.52
C LEU A 54 0.26 19.55 -13.53
N LYS A 55 1.43 18.99 -13.22
CA LYS A 55 1.56 17.53 -13.09
C LYS A 55 0.60 17.03 -12.00
N PHE A 56 -0.02 15.87 -12.21
CA PHE A 56 -1.00 15.27 -11.29
C PHE A 56 -0.53 15.12 -9.83
N ARG A 57 0.79 15.12 -9.59
CA ARG A 57 1.39 15.01 -8.25
C ARG A 57 1.49 16.34 -7.50
N VAL A 58 1.21 17.47 -8.16
CA VAL A 58 1.39 18.81 -7.58
C VAL A 58 0.17 19.22 -6.74
N ILE A 59 -1.04 18.89 -7.20
CA ILE A 59 -2.30 19.10 -6.48
C ILE A 59 -3.01 17.74 -6.45
N ASN A 60 -3.24 17.20 -5.26
CA ASN A 60 -3.92 15.91 -5.08
C ASN A 60 -5.45 16.05 -5.17
N ASN A 61 -6.17 14.93 -5.27
CA ASN A 61 -7.64 14.94 -5.43
C ASN A 61 -8.36 15.71 -4.30
N PRO A 62 -8.06 15.49 -3.01
CA PRO A 62 -8.66 16.30 -1.94
C PRO A 62 -8.43 17.81 -2.11
N GLN A 63 -7.23 18.25 -2.50
CA GLN A 63 -6.94 19.65 -2.76
C GLN A 63 -7.70 20.18 -3.99
N TRP A 64 -7.92 19.36 -5.01
CA TRP A 64 -8.77 19.72 -6.15
C TRP A 64 -10.22 19.98 -5.72
N ASP A 65 -10.76 19.17 -4.82
CA ASP A 65 -12.12 19.35 -4.30
C ASP A 65 -12.26 20.63 -3.45
N LEU A 66 -11.18 21.08 -2.80
CA LEU A 66 -11.14 22.38 -2.12
C LEU A 66 -11.14 23.56 -3.08
N LEU A 67 -10.45 23.46 -4.22
CA LEU A 67 -10.37 24.53 -5.22
C LEU A 67 -11.61 24.59 -6.11
N PHE A 68 -12.17 23.43 -6.45
CA PHE A 68 -13.26 23.29 -7.40
C PHE A 68 -14.32 22.33 -6.87
N PRO A 69 -15.04 22.73 -5.81
CA PRO A 69 -16.07 21.91 -5.20
C PRO A 69 -17.20 21.60 -6.19
N PRO A 70 -17.95 20.50 -5.98
CA PRO A 70 -19.11 20.17 -6.80
C PRO A 70 -20.18 21.27 -6.70
N PRO A 71 -21.11 21.37 -7.68
CA PRO A 71 -22.13 22.42 -7.69
C PRO A 71 -23.04 22.47 -6.46
N SER A 72 -23.18 21.35 -5.75
CA SER A 72 -23.92 21.24 -4.48
C SER A 72 -23.09 21.56 -3.23
N GLY A 73 -21.79 21.77 -3.40
CA GLY A 73 -20.86 22.08 -2.32
C GLY A 73 -20.80 23.57 -1.97
N ASN A 74 -20.20 23.88 -0.82
CA ASN A 74 -19.88 25.25 -0.45
C ASN A 74 -18.84 25.84 -1.41
N PRO A 75 -18.84 27.17 -1.64
CA PRO A 75 -17.82 27.82 -2.44
C PRO A 75 -16.41 27.61 -1.84
N PRO A 76 -15.36 27.68 -2.66
CA PRO A 76 -13.98 27.54 -2.19
C PRO A 76 -13.67 28.59 -1.13
N ASN A 77 -12.95 28.18 -0.09
CA ASN A 77 -12.63 29.02 1.06
C ASN A 77 -11.16 28.87 1.42
N SER A 78 -10.38 29.95 1.33
CA SER A 78 -8.94 29.93 1.61
C SER A 78 -8.60 29.47 3.03
N LYS A 79 -9.56 29.53 3.98
CA LYS A 79 -9.39 29.01 5.34
C LYS A 79 -9.15 27.50 5.40
N THR A 80 -9.52 26.75 4.37
CA THR A 80 -9.32 25.29 4.30
C THR A 80 -8.01 24.90 3.61
N PHE A 81 -7.25 25.86 3.09
CA PHE A 81 -6.04 25.58 2.33
C PHE A 81 -4.84 25.37 3.26
N ASP A 82 -4.09 24.30 3.02
CA ASP A 82 -2.82 24.03 3.71
C ASP A 82 -1.65 24.82 3.11
N VAL A 83 -0.50 24.83 3.80
CA VAL A 83 0.76 25.47 3.36
C VAL A 83 1.19 25.03 1.94
N THR A 84 1.01 23.74 1.62
CA THR A 84 1.45 23.18 0.34
C THR A 84 0.58 23.71 -0.80
N LEU A 85 -0.74 23.68 -0.61
CA LEU A 85 -1.70 24.21 -1.57
C LEU A 85 -1.50 25.71 -1.78
N LEU A 86 -1.37 26.48 -0.69
CA LEU A 86 -1.10 27.92 -0.76
C LEU A 86 0.19 28.22 -1.54
N THR A 87 1.27 27.47 -1.28
CA THR A 87 2.54 27.64 -2.03
C THR A 87 2.37 27.35 -3.53
N VAL A 88 1.56 26.34 -3.89
CA VAL A 88 1.24 26.05 -5.30
C VAL A 88 0.45 27.21 -5.92
N LEU A 89 -0.53 27.77 -5.22
CA LEU A 89 -1.32 28.89 -5.72
C LEU A 89 -0.45 30.15 -5.91
N PHE A 90 0.40 30.48 -4.95
CA PHE A 90 1.34 31.60 -5.07
C PHE A 90 2.21 31.52 -6.32
N ARG A 91 2.75 30.33 -6.60
CA ARG A 91 3.60 30.09 -7.77
C ARG A 91 2.87 30.24 -9.11
N ASN A 92 1.56 29.96 -9.15
CA ASN A 92 0.86 29.78 -10.42
C ASN A 92 -0.20 30.84 -10.73
N ILE A 93 -0.79 31.48 -9.72
CA ILE A 93 -1.95 32.37 -9.90
C ILE A 93 -1.83 33.72 -9.18
N CYS A 94 -0.73 33.98 -8.47
CA CYS A 94 -0.52 35.25 -7.74
C CYS A 94 0.45 36.21 -8.43
N GLY A 95 0.83 35.95 -9.69
CA GLY A 95 1.69 36.85 -10.46
C GLY A 95 3.15 36.94 -9.98
N LEU A 96 3.59 36.01 -9.12
CA LEU A 96 4.98 35.95 -8.66
C LEU A 96 5.91 35.35 -9.74
N PRO A 97 7.23 35.67 -9.70
CA PRO A 97 8.20 35.11 -10.63
C PRO A 97 8.15 33.57 -10.71
N SER A 98 8.29 32.99 -11.90
CA SER A 98 8.16 31.54 -12.11
C SER A 98 9.38 30.72 -11.65
N THR A 99 10.52 31.38 -11.44
CA THR A 99 11.80 30.83 -10.96
C THR A 99 11.98 31.05 -9.46
N GLY A 100 12.92 30.35 -8.82
CA GLY A 100 13.24 30.56 -7.39
C GLY A 100 12.43 29.73 -6.38
N TRP A 101 11.57 28.81 -6.83
CA TRP A 101 10.72 27.97 -5.96
C TRP A 101 11.33 26.65 -5.49
N SER A 102 12.52 26.32 -6.01
CA SER A 102 13.13 24.99 -5.91
C SER A 102 14.41 24.96 -5.08
N ALA A 103 14.85 26.09 -4.53
CA ALA A 103 16.04 26.20 -3.69
C ALA A 103 15.75 27.07 -2.47
N MET A 104 16.45 26.80 -1.37
CA MET A 104 16.37 27.63 -0.17
C MET A 104 16.92 29.03 -0.50
N PRO A 105 16.16 30.12 -0.27
CA PRO A 105 16.64 31.46 -0.58
C PRO A 105 17.71 31.93 0.42
N PRO A 106 18.65 32.80 0.00
CA PRO A 106 19.65 33.37 0.90
C PRO A 106 19.00 34.11 2.06
N ASP A 107 19.58 34.05 3.27
CA ASP A 107 19.04 34.73 4.45
C ASP A 107 18.92 36.26 4.28
N THR A 108 19.61 36.86 3.32
CA THR A 108 19.47 38.29 2.98
C THR A 108 18.26 38.61 2.11
N ASP A 109 17.65 37.61 1.46
CA ASP A 109 16.46 37.79 0.63
C ASP A 109 15.20 37.79 1.50
N ARG A 110 14.66 39.00 1.68
CA ARG A 110 13.49 39.34 2.49
C ARG A 110 12.22 39.50 1.65
N SER A 111 12.26 39.09 0.37
CA SER A 111 11.10 39.21 -0.52
C SER A 111 9.98 38.27 -0.09
N MET A 112 8.73 38.64 -0.42
CA MET A 112 7.56 37.79 -0.15
C MET A 112 7.74 36.39 -0.74
N GLN A 113 8.21 36.29 -1.99
CA GLN A 113 8.46 34.99 -2.63
C GLN A 113 9.51 34.19 -1.85
N ALA A 114 10.63 34.80 -1.45
CA ALA A 114 11.65 34.13 -0.67
C ALA A 114 11.10 33.63 0.67
N ASN A 115 10.29 34.41 1.36
CA ASN A 115 9.68 34.01 2.63
C ASN A 115 8.67 32.86 2.48
N ILE A 116 7.87 32.84 1.41
CA ILE A 116 7.00 31.70 1.10
C ILE A 116 7.83 30.44 0.85
N VAL A 117 8.89 30.53 0.04
CA VAL A 117 9.77 29.40 -0.27
C VAL A 117 10.49 28.92 0.99
N ARG A 118 10.97 29.83 1.84
CA ARG A 118 11.62 29.55 3.11
C ARG A 118 10.69 28.76 4.05
N LEU A 119 9.42 29.15 4.20
CA LEU A 119 8.43 28.38 4.96
C LEU A 119 8.23 26.96 4.40
N LYS A 120 8.13 26.83 3.07
CA LYS A 120 8.01 25.51 2.42
C LYS A 120 9.21 24.61 2.73
N PHE A 121 10.44 25.14 2.70
CA PHE A 121 11.65 24.36 2.98
C PHE A 121 11.76 23.99 4.45
N LEU A 122 11.54 24.94 5.37
CA LEU A 122 11.55 24.69 6.81
C LEU A 122 10.51 23.64 7.23
N ARG A 123 9.35 23.61 6.55
CA ARG A 123 8.33 22.58 6.74
C ARG A 123 8.84 21.19 6.38
N ASN A 124 9.55 21.07 5.28
CA ASN A 124 10.13 19.78 4.89
C ASN A 124 11.29 19.40 5.81
N GLU A 125 12.11 20.34 6.25
CA GLU A 125 13.21 20.10 7.19
C GLU A 125 12.70 19.56 8.54
N ILE A 126 11.62 20.13 9.08
CA ILE A 126 11.04 19.73 10.36
C ILE A 126 10.23 18.43 10.27
N TYR A 127 9.57 18.14 9.15
CA TYR A 127 8.62 17.01 9.08
C TYR A 127 9.00 15.86 8.15
N ALA A 128 9.75 16.11 7.06
CA ALA A 128 9.92 15.10 6.02
C ALA A 128 10.98 14.03 6.36
N HIS A 129 11.90 14.34 7.28
CA HIS A 129 13.07 13.50 7.55
C HIS A 129 13.31 13.22 9.03
N VAL A 130 12.38 13.57 9.92
CA VAL A 130 12.51 13.31 11.34
C VAL A 130 12.11 11.87 11.67
N THR A 131 13.02 11.14 12.32
CA THR A 131 12.76 9.78 12.84
C THR A 131 12.14 9.82 14.24
N LEU A 132 12.22 10.97 14.92
CA LEU A 132 11.70 11.21 16.26
C LEU A 132 11.06 12.60 16.33
N THR A 133 10.00 12.73 17.11
CA THR A 133 9.33 14.02 17.39
C THR A 133 10.05 14.77 18.52
N GLN A 134 11.35 14.97 18.37
CA GLN A 134 12.25 15.57 19.36
C GLN A 134 13.20 16.55 18.68
N VAL A 135 13.37 17.73 19.28
CA VAL A 135 14.30 18.76 18.79
C VAL A 135 15.09 19.30 19.98
N ASP A 136 16.42 19.19 19.91
CA ASP A 136 17.33 19.74 20.92
C ASP A 136 17.22 21.27 21.00
N ASN A 137 17.63 21.84 22.13
CA ASN A 137 17.46 23.27 22.37
C ASN A 137 18.22 24.16 21.38
N ALA A 138 19.39 23.76 20.90
CA ALA A 138 20.18 24.59 19.98
C ALA A 138 19.52 24.64 18.59
N THR A 139 19.08 23.49 18.10
CA THR A 139 18.30 23.39 16.86
C THR A 139 16.98 24.12 16.98
N PHE A 140 16.29 23.98 18.12
CA PHE A 140 15.05 24.70 18.41
C PHE A 140 15.22 26.22 18.29
N GLU A 141 16.19 26.80 18.98
CA GLU A 141 16.41 28.25 18.96
C GLU A 141 16.76 28.75 17.55
N SER A 142 17.61 28.02 16.83
CA SER A 142 17.98 28.36 15.44
C SER A 142 16.78 28.35 14.49
N LEU A 143 15.98 27.28 14.53
CA LEU A 143 14.78 27.16 13.68
C LEU A 143 13.70 28.16 14.09
N TRP A 144 13.49 28.36 15.39
CA TRP A 144 12.53 29.32 15.90
C TRP A 144 12.85 30.71 15.37
N GLN A 145 14.08 31.19 15.51
CA GLN A 145 14.49 32.52 15.01
C GLN A 145 14.23 32.68 13.51
N LYS A 146 14.61 31.67 12.70
CA LYS A 146 14.39 31.69 11.24
C LYS A 146 12.91 31.76 10.88
N ILE A 147 12.08 30.93 11.52
CA ILE A 147 10.64 30.90 11.26
C ILE A 147 10.00 32.20 11.74
N SER A 148 10.28 32.64 12.97
CA SER A 148 9.75 33.89 13.56
C SER A 148 10.02 35.08 12.66
N GLN A 149 11.28 35.26 12.20
CA GLN A 149 11.64 36.32 11.29
C GLN A 149 10.83 36.25 9.97
N THR A 150 10.73 35.05 9.39
CA THR A 150 9.97 34.83 8.14
C THR A 150 8.49 35.17 8.32
N LEU A 151 7.89 34.84 9.46
CA LEU A 151 6.48 35.11 9.76
C LEU A 151 6.21 36.61 9.93
N VAL A 152 7.12 37.33 10.61
CA VAL A 152 7.01 38.78 10.79
C VAL A 152 7.14 39.53 9.48
N GLU A 153 8.05 39.08 8.60
CA GLU A 153 8.17 39.60 7.23
C GLU A 153 6.96 39.28 6.35
N LEU A 154 6.14 38.29 6.74
CA LEU A 154 4.83 37.98 6.16
C LEU A 154 3.66 38.57 6.99
N ASN A 155 3.95 39.63 7.74
CA ASN A 155 2.97 40.46 8.47
C ASN A 155 2.28 39.76 9.65
N ILE A 156 2.83 38.69 10.21
CA ILE A 156 2.41 38.20 11.53
C ILE A 156 2.98 39.13 12.60
N PRO A 157 2.17 39.63 13.56
CA PRO A 157 2.69 40.44 14.64
C PRO A 157 3.74 39.69 15.48
N GLN A 158 4.81 40.38 15.89
CA GLN A 158 5.87 39.76 16.70
C GLN A 158 5.32 39.18 18.02
N HIS A 159 4.37 39.87 18.67
CA HIS A 159 3.77 39.40 19.92
C HIS A 159 3.04 38.06 19.77
N ASP A 160 2.34 37.84 18.64
CA ASP A 160 1.69 36.57 18.33
C ASP A 160 2.68 35.40 18.25
N VAL A 161 3.90 35.68 17.77
CA VAL A 161 4.97 34.70 17.69
C VAL A 161 5.57 34.46 19.07
N ASP A 162 5.90 35.52 19.79
CA ASP A 162 6.53 35.44 21.12
C ASP A 162 5.63 34.74 22.16
N ASP A 163 4.33 35.04 22.12
CA ASP A 163 3.32 34.39 22.95
C ASP A 163 3.31 32.87 22.70
N LEU A 164 3.49 32.44 21.46
CA LEU A 164 3.49 31.02 21.10
C LEU A 164 4.76 30.29 21.60
N LYS A 165 5.87 31.01 21.79
CA LYS A 165 7.09 30.43 22.36
C LYS A 165 6.92 30.07 23.83
N THR A 166 6.25 30.96 24.57
CA THR A 166 6.10 30.88 26.02
C THR A 166 4.78 30.22 26.45
N SER A 167 3.82 30.12 25.54
CA SER A 167 2.53 29.45 25.76
C SER A 167 2.74 28.06 26.37
N PRO A 168 2.02 27.73 27.45
CA PRO A 168 1.94 26.36 27.92
C PRO A 168 1.50 25.46 26.77
N LEU A 169 2.05 24.25 26.71
CA LEU A 169 1.45 23.25 25.84
C LEU A 169 0.02 23.01 26.36
N GLY A 170 -0.97 23.24 25.51
CA GLY A 170 -2.38 23.17 25.94
C GLY A 170 -2.76 21.75 26.39
N ARG A 171 -3.84 21.61 27.17
CA ARG A 171 -4.44 20.29 27.47
C ARG A 171 -4.75 19.48 26.20
N GLU A 172 -5.09 20.15 25.09
CA GLU A 172 -5.26 19.52 23.78
C GLU A 172 -3.95 18.94 23.22
N GLU A 173 -2.81 19.59 23.46
CA GLU A 173 -1.51 19.08 23.03
C GLU A 173 -1.05 17.91 23.88
N GLU A 174 -1.36 17.90 25.18
CA GLU A 174 -1.23 16.70 26.01
C GLU A 174 -2.12 15.55 25.50
N ILE A 175 -3.34 15.85 25.04
CA ILE A 175 -4.24 14.87 24.40
C ILE A 175 -3.64 14.36 23.08
N TYR A 176 -3.09 15.23 22.22
CA TYR A 176 -2.43 14.80 20.99
C TYR A 176 -1.20 13.93 21.27
N VAL A 177 -0.38 14.29 22.26
CA VAL A 177 0.74 13.45 22.70
C VAL A 177 0.23 12.10 23.19
N LYS A 178 -0.86 12.08 23.98
CA LYS A 178 -1.45 10.85 24.50
C LYS A 178 -2.07 9.96 23.41
N ILE A 179 -2.74 10.55 22.41
CA ILE A 179 -3.28 9.84 21.25
C ILE A 179 -2.13 9.26 20.41
N LEU A 180 -1.06 10.02 20.20
CA LEU A 180 0.13 9.52 19.50
C LEU A 180 0.83 8.41 20.28
N GLU A 181 0.85 8.46 21.61
CA GLU A 181 1.36 7.38 22.47
C GLU A 181 0.47 6.13 22.40
N GLU A 182 -0.87 6.27 22.39
CA GLU A 182 -1.81 5.17 22.18
C GLU A 182 -1.64 4.54 20.80
N TRP A 183 -1.53 5.35 19.74
CA TRP A 183 -1.31 4.86 18.38
C TRP A 183 0.02 4.12 18.26
N LYS A 184 1.08 4.65 18.87
CA LYS A 184 2.38 3.98 18.94
C LYS A 184 2.28 2.63 19.66
N SER A 185 1.56 2.56 20.79
CA SER A 185 1.35 1.31 21.52
C SER A 185 0.58 0.29 20.68
N GLN A 186 -0.46 0.73 19.97
CA GLN A 186 -1.25 -0.13 19.07
C GLN A 186 -0.42 -0.63 17.88
N GLU A 187 0.47 0.20 17.34
CA GLU A 187 1.41 -0.17 16.29
C GLU A 187 2.43 -1.20 16.80
N GLU A 188 3.02 -0.98 17.98
CA GLU A 188 3.94 -1.94 18.61
C GLU A 188 3.27 -3.30 18.89
N ASP A 189 2.03 -3.31 19.36
CA ASP A 189 1.29 -4.56 19.60
C ASP A 189 0.90 -5.25 18.28
N SER A 190 0.59 -4.46 17.25
CA SER A 190 0.36 -4.99 15.89
C SER A 190 1.63 -5.61 15.31
N ILE A 191 2.79 -5.00 15.54
CA ILE A 191 4.10 -5.54 15.13
C ILE A 191 4.39 -6.87 15.85
N LYS A 192 4.21 -6.94 17.17
CA LYS A 192 4.39 -8.19 17.94
C LYS A 192 3.47 -9.31 17.44
N MET A 193 2.21 -8.98 17.14
CA MET A 193 1.26 -9.94 16.60
C MET A 193 1.71 -10.45 15.21
N LEU A 194 2.24 -9.57 14.36
CA LEU A 194 2.81 -9.95 13.07
C LEU A 194 4.06 -10.82 13.20
N GLU A 195 4.90 -10.59 14.21
CA GLU A 195 6.06 -11.44 14.51
C GLU A 195 5.61 -12.86 14.93
N CYS A 196 4.63 -12.97 15.83
CA CYS A 196 4.05 -14.27 16.20
C CYS A 196 3.46 -15.01 14.98
N LEU A 197 2.69 -14.30 14.14
CA LEU A 197 2.15 -14.88 12.91
C LEU A 197 3.24 -15.31 11.94
N SER A 198 4.36 -14.57 11.86
CA SER A 198 5.52 -14.95 11.05
C SER A 198 6.11 -16.28 11.52
N ASP A 199 6.23 -16.49 12.82
CA ASP A 199 6.78 -17.72 13.38
C ASP A 199 5.85 -18.92 13.19
N ASP A 200 4.53 -18.72 13.34
CA ASP A 200 3.53 -19.73 13.03
C ASP A 200 3.61 -20.16 11.55
N VAL A 201 3.77 -19.18 10.64
CA VAL A 201 3.93 -19.45 9.20
C VAL A 201 5.21 -20.26 8.92
N LYS A 202 6.34 -19.93 9.55
CA LYS A 202 7.60 -20.71 9.42
C LYS A 202 7.45 -22.14 9.94
N SER A 203 6.74 -22.31 11.05
CA SER A 203 6.45 -23.63 11.63
C SER A 203 5.56 -24.47 10.71
N MET A 204 4.53 -23.84 10.14
CA MET A 204 3.66 -24.46 9.15
C MET A 204 4.42 -24.84 7.87
N GLU A 205 5.28 -23.97 7.36
CA GLU A 205 6.15 -24.26 6.21
C GLU A 205 7.04 -25.48 6.47
N SER A 206 7.66 -25.55 7.65
CA SER A 206 8.46 -26.71 8.06
C SER A 206 7.64 -28.01 8.10
N SER A 207 6.41 -27.93 8.59
CA SER A 207 5.49 -29.08 8.64
C SER A 207 5.03 -29.52 7.25
N ILE A 208 4.72 -28.57 6.36
CA ILE A 208 4.38 -28.82 4.96
C ILE A 208 5.56 -29.47 4.22
N ASN A 209 6.79 -29.01 4.46
CA ASN A 209 7.99 -29.60 3.86
C ASN A 209 8.19 -31.05 4.30
N ARG A 210 7.99 -31.36 5.59
CA ARG A 210 8.02 -32.74 6.09
C ARG A 210 6.94 -33.62 5.46
N LEU A 211 5.71 -33.13 5.36
CA LEU A 211 4.61 -33.88 4.73
C LEU A 211 4.89 -34.11 3.24
N THR A 212 5.46 -33.13 2.56
CA THR A 212 5.88 -33.25 1.15
C THR A 212 6.94 -34.33 0.99
N GLN A 213 7.96 -34.35 1.84
CA GLN A 213 8.99 -35.38 1.82
C GLN A 213 8.41 -36.79 2.07
N ILE A 214 7.55 -36.94 3.08
CA ILE A 214 6.88 -38.22 3.38
C ILE A 214 6.03 -38.67 2.18
N ALA A 215 5.33 -37.75 1.51
CA ALA A 215 4.53 -38.06 0.33
C ALA A 215 5.41 -38.48 -0.86
N GLU A 216 6.60 -37.89 -1.03
CA GLU A 216 7.59 -38.29 -2.03
C GLU A 216 8.19 -39.67 -1.74
N GLU A 217 8.62 -39.92 -0.51
CA GLU A 217 9.15 -41.23 -0.08
C GLU A 217 8.10 -42.34 -0.25
N ASN A 218 6.85 -42.09 0.12
CA ASN A 218 5.75 -43.02 -0.09
C ASN A 218 5.48 -43.27 -1.59
N ARG A 219 5.53 -42.21 -2.42
CA ARG A 219 5.36 -42.32 -3.87
C ARG A 219 6.47 -43.18 -4.49
N ASP A 220 7.72 -43.00 -4.08
CA ASP A 220 8.86 -43.74 -4.60
C ASP A 220 8.90 -45.19 -4.09
N GLY A 221 8.57 -45.41 -2.81
CA GLY A 221 8.37 -46.75 -2.26
C GLY A 221 7.26 -47.52 -2.99
N MET A 222 6.16 -46.86 -3.34
CA MET A 222 5.09 -47.44 -4.15
C MET A 222 5.57 -47.76 -5.58
N LYS A 223 6.27 -46.83 -6.24
CA LYS A 223 6.87 -47.07 -7.57
C LYS A 223 7.81 -48.28 -7.56
N GLN A 224 8.65 -48.41 -6.53
CA GLN A 224 9.58 -49.54 -6.42
C GLN A 224 8.85 -50.86 -6.17
N LYS A 225 7.81 -50.88 -5.33
CA LYS A 225 6.97 -52.06 -5.13
C LYS A 225 6.28 -52.49 -6.42
N ILE A 226 5.73 -51.54 -7.19
CA ILE A 226 5.13 -51.82 -8.50
C ILE A 226 6.19 -52.40 -9.46
N LYS A 227 7.37 -51.79 -9.55
CA LYS A 227 8.48 -52.28 -10.39
C LYS A 227 8.90 -53.70 -10.02
N ASN A 228 9.12 -53.97 -8.73
CA ASN A 228 9.51 -55.29 -8.24
C ASN A 228 8.43 -56.36 -8.52
N SER A 229 7.15 -56.02 -8.34
CA SER A 229 6.04 -56.93 -8.67
C SER A 229 5.96 -57.25 -10.16
N ILE A 230 6.21 -56.26 -11.03
CA ILE A 230 6.33 -56.45 -12.49
C ILE A 230 7.53 -57.36 -12.81
N THR A 231 8.70 -57.12 -12.21
CA THR A 231 9.90 -57.94 -12.44
C THR A 231 9.72 -59.40 -11.98
N ARG A 232 9.08 -59.63 -10.82
CA ARG A 232 8.77 -60.99 -10.35
C ARG A 232 7.79 -61.71 -11.27
N HIS A 233 6.79 -61.03 -11.82
CA HIS A 233 5.90 -61.61 -12.85
C HIS A 233 6.67 -61.96 -14.14
N SER A 234 7.65 -61.14 -14.54
CA SER A 234 8.52 -61.44 -15.68
C SER A 234 9.50 -62.60 -15.44
N GLN A 235 9.89 -62.88 -14.19
CA GLN A 235 10.79 -63.99 -13.82
C GLN A 235 10.05 -65.30 -13.53
N ALA A 236 8.87 -65.25 -12.90
CA ALA A 236 8.02 -66.43 -12.67
C ALA A 236 7.46 -67.03 -13.98
N SER A 237 7.47 -66.27 -15.08
CA SER A 237 7.15 -66.79 -16.42
C SER A 237 8.30 -67.58 -17.08
N LYS A 238 9.46 -67.75 -16.43
CA LYS A 238 10.57 -68.54 -17.00
C LYS A 238 10.68 -69.98 -16.49
N ASP A 239 9.99 -70.36 -15.40
CA ASP A 239 10.07 -71.71 -14.83
C ASP A 239 8.71 -72.25 -14.35
N THR A 240 7.80 -72.58 -15.28
CA THR A 240 6.90 -73.76 -15.19
C THR A 240 6.08 -73.90 -16.48
N ASN A 241 6.30 -74.98 -17.22
CA ASN A 241 5.45 -75.40 -18.32
C ASN A 241 4.39 -76.38 -17.79
N TYR A 242 3.21 -75.87 -17.45
CA TYR A 242 1.97 -76.65 -17.46
C TYR A 242 0.93 -75.86 -18.25
N GLN A 243 0.59 -76.40 -19.42
CA GLN A 243 -0.52 -75.94 -20.25
C GLN A 243 -1.82 -76.02 -19.48
N ASN A 244 -2.22 -74.90 -18.90
CA ASN A 244 -3.62 -74.54 -18.75
C ASN A 244 -3.99 -73.65 -19.93
N ASN A 245 -4.54 -74.27 -20.97
CA ASN A 245 -5.45 -73.58 -21.87
C ASN A 245 -6.79 -73.42 -21.13
N CYS A 246 -6.86 -72.48 -20.19
CA CYS A 246 -8.06 -71.67 -20.01
C CYS A 246 -7.58 -70.25 -20.16
N SER A 247 -7.54 -69.88 -21.43
CA SER A 247 -7.33 -68.57 -22.02
C SER A 247 -6.47 -67.64 -21.17
N LYS A 248 -5.27 -67.36 -21.70
CA LYS A 248 -5.02 -65.96 -22.03
C LYS A 248 -6.31 -65.48 -22.71
N GLU A 249 -7.30 -64.99 -21.95
CA GLU A 249 -8.13 -63.95 -22.52
C GLU A 249 -7.06 -62.94 -22.84
N ASN A 250 -6.62 -62.96 -24.12
CA ASN A 250 -5.59 -62.09 -24.63
C ASN A 250 -5.86 -60.75 -23.97
N ASP A 251 -4.85 -60.02 -23.55
CA ASP A 251 -5.12 -58.71 -22.97
C ASP A 251 -6.03 -57.90 -23.92
N GLU A 252 -5.97 -58.18 -25.22
CA GLU A 252 -6.95 -57.84 -26.27
C GLU A 252 -8.40 -58.34 -26.07
N TYR A 253 -8.66 -59.60 -25.71
CA TYR A 253 -9.99 -60.11 -25.32
C TYR A 253 -10.51 -59.44 -24.04
N LEU A 254 -9.69 -59.28 -23.00
CA LEU A 254 -10.09 -58.57 -21.76
C LEU A 254 -10.38 -57.09 -22.03
N LEU A 255 -9.54 -56.43 -22.83
CA LEU A 255 -9.76 -55.07 -23.33
C LEU A 255 -11.02 -54.99 -24.18
N GLN A 256 -11.30 -55.99 -25.02
CA GLN A 256 -12.51 -56.02 -25.83
C GLN A 256 -13.76 -56.28 -24.97
N LYS A 257 -13.65 -57.07 -23.90
CA LYS A 257 -14.71 -57.31 -22.91
C LYS A 257 -14.99 -56.05 -22.09
N LEU A 258 -13.94 -55.31 -21.71
CA LEU A 258 -14.03 -54.02 -21.03
C LEU A 258 -14.60 -52.93 -21.96
N ALA A 259 -14.17 -52.86 -23.22
CA ALA A 259 -14.69 -51.92 -24.21
C ALA A 259 -16.18 -52.17 -24.51
N LYS A 260 -16.61 -53.44 -24.46
CA LYS A 260 -18.02 -53.85 -24.63
C LYS A 260 -18.85 -53.75 -23.35
N HIS A 261 -18.23 -53.50 -22.20
CA HIS A 261 -18.92 -53.46 -20.91
C HIS A 261 -19.63 -52.11 -20.70
N ASN A 262 -20.94 -52.15 -20.44
CA ASN A 262 -21.75 -50.94 -20.35
C ASN A 262 -21.64 -50.28 -18.96
N PHE A 263 -20.71 -49.35 -18.81
CA PHE A 263 -20.49 -48.62 -17.56
C PHE A 263 -21.50 -47.48 -17.30
N LYS A 264 -22.50 -47.27 -18.19
CA LYS A 264 -23.42 -46.12 -18.13
C LYS A 264 -24.19 -46.02 -16.79
N SER A 265 -24.56 -47.15 -16.19
CA SER A 265 -25.26 -47.14 -14.89
C SER A 265 -24.34 -46.73 -13.73
N LYS A 266 -23.09 -47.21 -13.75
CA LYS A 266 -22.09 -46.93 -12.71
C LYS A 266 -21.59 -45.48 -12.80
N ILE A 267 -21.42 -44.96 -14.02
CA ILE A 267 -21.10 -43.56 -14.27
C ILE A 267 -22.27 -42.67 -13.80
N ARG A 268 -23.53 -42.98 -14.15
CA ARG A 268 -24.70 -42.21 -13.66
C ARG A 268 -24.82 -42.18 -12.14
N SER A 269 -24.50 -43.28 -11.45
CA SER A 269 -24.43 -43.30 -9.99
C SER A 269 -23.40 -42.31 -9.46
N LYS A 270 -22.20 -42.26 -10.05
CA LYS A 270 -21.11 -41.41 -9.56
C LYS A 270 -21.27 -39.93 -9.95
N VAL A 271 -21.87 -39.62 -11.09
CA VAL A 271 -22.14 -38.24 -11.53
C VAL A 271 -23.07 -37.49 -10.56
N LYS A 272 -23.98 -38.19 -9.87
CA LYS A 272 -24.85 -37.59 -8.84
C LYS A 272 -24.10 -37.00 -7.64
N PHE A 273 -22.84 -37.38 -7.44
CA PHE A 273 -22.02 -36.91 -6.31
C PHE A 273 -21.11 -35.73 -6.66
N PHE A 274 -21.18 -35.20 -7.90
CA PHE A 274 -20.32 -34.10 -8.33
C PHE A 274 -21.12 -32.82 -8.53
N HIS A 275 -20.58 -31.71 -8.02
CA HIS A 275 -21.18 -30.37 -8.21
C HIS A 275 -21.05 -29.91 -9.67
N PRO A 276 -22.09 -29.31 -10.26
CA PRO A 276 -22.05 -28.79 -11.63
C PRO A 276 -20.82 -27.88 -11.87
N GLY A 277 -20.13 -28.06 -13.00
CA GLY A 277 -18.95 -27.25 -13.39
C GLY A 277 -17.59 -27.70 -12.87
N THR A 278 -17.51 -28.60 -11.88
CA THR A 278 -16.19 -28.96 -11.27
C THR A 278 -15.40 -30.02 -12.03
N ARG A 279 -16.07 -30.94 -12.74
CA ARG A 279 -15.41 -32.09 -13.40
C ARG A 279 -15.75 -32.25 -14.88
N GLU A 280 -16.37 -31.22 -15.45
CA GLU A 280 -16.79 -31.22 -16.84
C GLU A 280 -15.60 -31.33 -17.79
N TRP A 281 -14.47 -30.70 -17.45
CA TRP A 281 -13.23 -30.80 -18.22
C TRP A 281 -12.70 -32.24 -18.27
N PHE A 282 -12.77 -32.97 -17.15
CA PHE A 282 -12.29 -34.35 -17.07
C PHE A 282 -13.16 -35.29 -17.90
N LEU A 283 -14.49 -35.12 -17.85
CA LEU A 283 -15.41 -35.89 -18.67
C LEU A 283 -15.22 -35.59 -20.17
N LYS A 284 -14.96 -34.32 -20.55
CA LYS A 284 -14.60 -33.93 -21.92
C LYS A 284 -13.29 -34.59 -22.35
N GLU A 285 -12.30 -34.72 -21.46
CA GLU A 285 -11.03 -35.37 -21.77
C GLU A 285 -11.18 -36.89 -21.95
N VAL A 286 -11.97 -37.55 -21.10
CA VAL A 286 -12.31 -38.97 -21.24
C VAL A 286 -13.08 -39.21 -22.55
N GLU A 287 -14.05 -38.37 -22.88
CA GLU A 287 -14.79 -38.47 -24.14
C GLU A 287 -13.88 -38.25 -25.36
N ARG A 288 -12.93 -37.31 -25.28
CA ARG A 288 -11.91 -37.08 -26.32
C ARG A 288 -10.98 -38.28 -26.48
N PHE A 289 -10.57 -38.91 -25.38
CA PHE A 289 -9.76 -40.12 -25.41
C PHE A 289 -10.45 -41.24 -26.20
N PHE A 290 -11.72 -41.55 -25.89
CA PHE A 290 -12.47 -42.56 -26.65
C PHE A 290 -12.65 -42.17 -28.12
N LYS A 291 -12.97 -40.90 -28.43
CA LYS A 291 -13.09 -40.43 -29.82
C LYS A 291 -11.77 -40.50 -30.61
N ASN A 292 -10.63 -40.35 -29.95
CA ASN A 292 -9.31 -40.40 -30.59
C ASN A 292 -8.79 -41.84 -30.78
N GLU A 293 -9.14 -42.77 -29.90
CA GLU A 293 -8.84 -44.21 -30.04
C GLU A 293 -9.57 -44.80 -31.27
N TYR A 294 -10.84 -44.43 -31.50
CA TYR A 294 -11.58 -44.84 -32.71
C TYR A 294 -11.01 -44.30 -34.03
N LYS A 295 -10.20 -43.23 -34.00
CA LYS A 295 -9.53 -42.71 -35.21
C LYS A 295 -8.25 -43.46 -35.58
N LYS A 296 -7.68 -44.26 -34.67
CA LYS A 296 -6.46 -45.03 -34.92
C LYS A 296 -6.73 -46.42 -35.49
N GLU A 297 -7.92 -46.98 -35.29
CA GLU A 297 -8.31 -48.30 -35.84
C GLU A 297 -8.76 -48.28 -37.32
N TYR A 298 -8.97 -47.11 -37.94
CA TYR A 298 -9.38 -47.01 -39.36
C TYR A 298 -8.34 -46.33 -40.27
N LYS A 299 -7.05 -46.38 -39.91
CA LYS A 299 -5.95 -45.85 -40.74
C LYS A 299 -4.80 -46.85 -40.98
N LYS A 300 -5.13 -48.14 -41.07
CA LYS A 300 -4.38 -49.12 -41.85
C LYS A 300 -5.33 -49.91 -42.73
#